data_AF-A0A2M9KPS7-F1
#
_entry.id   AF-A0A2M9KPS7-F1
#
_cell.length_a   1.000
_cell.length_b   1.000
_cell.length_c   1.000
_cell.angle_alpha   90.00
_cell.angle_beta   90.00
_cell.angle_gamma   90.00
#
_symmetry.space_group_name_H-M   'P 1'
#
loop_
_entity.id
_entity.type
_entity.pdbx_description
1 polymer ?
#
loop_
_entity_poly.entity_id
_entity_poly.type
_entity_poly.pdbx_seq_one_letter_code
_entity_poly.pdbx_strand_id
1 'polypeptide(L)'
;MEQGIPVGYPHTPAGAVSAAAHYTEARDLLSPHRVVEQMSVMARHTAQDLGGLSGTGIADARDWRSRLGLDPDGEADDHSFIGVQVRGYQVREVSADQVDVWLLVVETPTVGGIAHGRGVFTVAAPVAWDGDWKLIDRGLGTAPTVAEPDSAEALSRGWTPVAYQQK
;
A
#
# COMPACT_ATOMS: atom_id res chain seq x y z
N MET A 1 -15.70 3.33 -7.38
CA MET A 1 -15.15 2.34 -6.44
C MET A 1 -15.50 0.97 -6.98
N GLU A 2 -14.57 0.03 -6.90
CA GLU A 2 -14.76 -1.38 -7.24
C GLU A 2 -14.40 -2.18 -6.00
N GLN A 3 -15.33 -3.00 -5.49
CA GLN A 3 -15.13 -3.77 -4.25
C GLN A 3 -14.66 -2.92 -3.03
N GLY A 4 -15.11 -1.65 -2.96
CA GLY A 4 -14.70 -0.70 -1.91
C GLY A 4 -13.36 -0.01 -2.15
N ILE A 5 -12.65 -0.35 -3.23
CA ILE A 5 -11.38 0.27 -3.61
C ILE A 5 -11.66 1.45 -4.57
N PRO A 6 -11.15 2.66 -4.33
CA PRO A 6 -11.35 3.78 -5.24
C PRO A 6 -10.50 3.62 -6.51
N VAL A 7 -11.12 3.87 -7.67
CA VAL A 7 -10.59 3.73 -9.04
C VAL A 7 -11.00 4.95 -9.87
N GLY A 8 -10.44 5.10 -11.07
CA GLY A 8 -10.78 6.16 -12.03
C GLY A 8 -10.02 7.46 -11.75
N TYR A 9 -8.74 7.36 -11.42
CA TYR A 9 -7.89 8.51 -11.16
C TYR A 9 -7.49 9.21 -12.47
N PRO A 10 -7.23 10.52 -12.47
CA PRO A 10 -6.80 11.22 -13.68
C PRO A 10 -5.44 10.69 -14.17
N HIS A 11 -5.28 10.56 -15.49
CA HIS A 11 -4.01 10.20 -16.13
C HIS A 11 -2.95 11.31 -15.99
N THR A 12 -2.43 11.45 -14.78
CA THR A 12 -1.47 12.48 -14.35
C THR A 12 -0.60 11.91 -13.23
N PRO A 13 0.60 12.47 -13.00
CA PRO A 13 1.44 12.04 -11.87
C PRO A 13 0.75 12.16 -10.50
N ALA A 14 -0.08 13.19 -10.30
CA ALA A 14 -0.84 13.34 -9.05
C ALA A 14 -1.92 12.25 -8.90
N GLY A 15 -2.57 11.86 -10.00
CA GLY A 15 -3.49 10.71 -10.02
C GLY A 15 -2.78 9.40 -9.70
N ALA A 16 -1.55 9.21 -10.20
CA ALA A 16 -0.73 8.04 -9.93
C ALA A 16 -0.38 7.92 -8.43
N VAL A 17 0.06 9.01 -7.81
CA VAL A 17 0.34 9.07 -6.36
C VAL A 17 -0.93 8.80 -5.56
N SER A 18 -2.07 9.35 -5.97
CA SER A 18 -3.36 9.13 -5.29
C SER A 18 -3.79 7.66 -5.36
N ALA A 19 -3.65 7.03 -6.52
CA ALA A 19 -3.93 5.61 -6.71
C ALA A 19 -3.01 4.74 -5.84
N ALA A 20 -1.69 4.98 -5.91
CA ALA A 20 -0.70 4.26 -5.10
C ALA A 20 -0.99 4.35 -3.59
N ALA A 21 -1.33 5.55 -3.10
CA ALA A 21 -1.69 5.77 -1.71
C ALA A 21 -2.95 4.99 -1.31
N HIS A 22 -4.07 5.20 -2.01
CA HIS A 22 -5.33 4.54 -1.66
C HIS A 22 -5.29 3.02 -1.82
N TYR A 23 -4.59 2.49 -2.83
CA TYR A 23 -4.40 1.04 -2.96
C TYR A 23 -3.62 0.48 -1.77
N THR A 24 -2.59 1.20 -1.31
CA THR A 24 -1.81 0.79 -0.14
C THR A 24 -2.64 0.77 1.14
N GLU A 25 -3.51 1.77 1.34
CA GLU A 25 -4.42 1.86 2.50
C GLU A 25 -5.55 0.83 2.45
N ALA A 26 -6.01 0.45 1.26
CA ALA A 26 -7.08 -0.51 1.08
C ALA A 26 -6.64 -1.96 1.33
N ARG A 27 -5.33 -2.24 1.43
CA ARG A 27 -4.82 -3.62 1.60
C ARG A 27 -5.28 -4.23 2.91
N ASP A 28 -5.76 -5.46 2.83
CA ASP A 28 -5.92 -6.33 3.98
C ASP A 28 -4.61 -7.06 4.25
N LEU A 29 -3.92 -6.67 5.32
CA LEU A 29 -2.64 -7.25 5.70
C LEU A 29 -2.76 -8.46 6.63
N LEU A 30 -3.98 -8.93 6.95
CA LEU A 30 -4.19 -10.10 7.82
C LEU A 30 -5.02 -11.22 7.17
N SER A 31 -5.56 -11.05 5.97
CA SER A 31 -6.24 -12.12 5.24
C SER A 31 -5.49 -12.51 3.95
N PRO A 32 -4.69 -13.60 3.98
CA PRO A 32 -4.05 -14.15 2.78
C PRO A 32 -5.04 -14.45 1.65
N HIS A 33 -6.28 -14.81 2.00
CA HIS A 33 -7.34 -15.14 1.05
C HIS A 33 -7.85 -13.91 0.28
N ARG A 34 -7.97 -12.77 0.96
CA ARG A 34 -8.48 -11.53 0.35
C ARG A 34 -7.45 -10.82 -0.52
N VAL A 35 -6.16 -11.08 -0.33
CA VAL A 35 -5.09 -10.47 -1.13
C VAL A 35 -5.34 -10.64 -2.63
N VAL A 36 -5.68 -11.84 -3.10
CA VAL A 36 -5.87 -12.12 -4.53
C VAL A 36 -7.06 -11.33 -5.10
N GLU A 37 -8.16 -11.26 -4.35
CA GLU A 37 -9.34 -10.48 -4.73
C GLU A 37 -8.98 -8.99 -4.84
N GLN A 38 -8.31 -8.43 -3.83
CA GLN A 38 -7.89 -7.03 -3.85
C GLN A 38 -6.92 -6.72 -5.01
N MET A 39 -5.95 -7.61 -5.26
CA MET A 39 -5.00 -7.43 -6.36
C MET A 39 -5.66 -7.52 -7.73
N SER A 40 -6.77 -8.27 -7.87
CA SER A 40 -7.55 -8.26 -9.12
C SER A 40 -8.13 -6.90 -9.47
N VAL A 41 -8.31 -6.00 -8.49
CA VAL A 41 -8.73 -4.62 -8.71
C VAL A 41 -7.54 -3.68 -8.86
N MET A 42 -6.53 -3.81 -8.00
CA MET A 42 -5.45 -2.83 -7.86
C MET A 42 -4.28 -3.03 -8.82
N ALA A 43 -3.96 -4.28 -9.19
CA ALA A 43 -2.82 -4.60 -10.03
C ALA A 43 -3.15 -4.55 -11.52
N ARG A 44 -2.13 -4.38 -12.35
CA ARG A 44 -2.26 -4.48 -13.81
C ARG A 44 -2.57 -5.93 -14.18
N HIS A 45 -3.45 -6.16 -15.15
CA HIS A 45 -3.96 -7.50 -15.48
C HIS A 45 -3.01 -8.31 -16.35
N THR A 46 -1.74 -8.40 -15.94
CA THR A 46 -0.78 -9.35 -16.51
C THR A 46 -0.54 -10.48 -15.53
N ALA A 47 -0.20 -11.67 -16.04
CA ALA A 47 0.12 -12.82 -15.19
C ALA A 47 1.30 -12.53 -14.24
N GLN A 48 2.28 -11.73 -14.70
CA GLN A 48 3.43 -11.33 -13.90
C GLN A 48 3.00 -10.42 -12.75
N ASP A 49 2.29 -9.31 -13.04
CA ASP A 49 1.93 -8.32 -12.02
C ASP A 49 0.97 -8.91 -10.99
N LEU A 50 -0.09 -9.59 -11.44
CA LEU A 50 -1.06 -10.24 -10.54
C LEU A 50 -0.40 -11.34 -9.70
N GLY A 51 0.39 -12.20 -10.31
CA GLY A 51 1.05 -13.30 -9.62
C GLY A 51 2.07 -12.84 -8.60
N GLY A 52 2.94 -11.89 -8.98
CA GLY A 52 3.99 -11.34 -8.14
C GLY A 52 3.43 -10.56 -6.94
N LEU A 53 2.53 -9.59 -7.20
CA LEU A 53 1.95 -8.78 -6.13
C LEU A 53 1.06 -9.60 -5.19
N SER A 54 0.28 -10.56 -5.71
CA SER A 54 -0.51 -11.45 -4.86
C SER A 54 0.38 -12.37 -4.03
N GLY A 55 1.45 -12.91 -4.62
CA GLY A 55 2.41 -13.76 -3.91
C GLY A 55 3.09 -13.02 -2.75
N THR A 56 3.58 -11.81 -2.99
CA THR A 56 4.15 -10.95 -1.94
C THR A 56 3.12 -10.61 -0.88
N GLY A 57 1.91 -10.19 -1.26
CA GLY A 57 0.86 -9.84 -0.31
C GLY A 57 0.44 -11.02 0.58
N ILE A 58 0.35 -12.24 0.02
CA ILE A 58 0.06 -13.46 0.79
C ILE A 58 1.18 -13.75 1.80
N ALA A 59 2.44 -13.59 1.39
CA ALA A 59 3.58 -13.78 2.28
C ALA A 59 3.60 -12.74 3.40
N ASP A 60 3.35 -11.48 3.09
CA ASP A 60 3.26 -10.38 4.07
C ASP A 60 2.13 -10.64 5.08
N ALA A 61 0.96 -11.09 4.62
CA ALA A 61 -0.15 -11.40 5.50
C ALA A 61 0.18 -12.54 6.48
N ARG A 62 0.81 -13.61 6.00
CA ARG A 62 1.29 -14.71 6.85
C ARG A 62 2.33 -14.27 7.87
N ASP A 63 3.28 -13.42 7.47
CA ASP A 63 4.31 -12.89 8.37
C ASP A 63 3.68 -12.00 9.45
N TRP A 64 2.76 -11.10 9.09
CA TRP A 64 2.03 -10.29 10.06
C TRP A 64 1.24 -11.13 11.06
N ARG A 65 0.50 -12.13 10.58
CA ARG A 65 -0.25 -13.06 11.45
C ARG A 65 0.68 -13.78 12.42
N SER A 66 1.82 -14.28 11.93
CA SER A 66 2.84 -14.95 12.76
C SER A 66 3.37 -14.02 13.86
N ARG A 67 3.70 -12.77 13.52
CA ARG A 67 4.21 -11.76 14.48
C ARG A 67 3.19 -11.38 15.55
N LEU A 68 1.90 -11.47 15.21
CA LEU A 68 0.79 -11.19 16.12
C LEU A 68 0.32 -12.42 16.90
N GLY A 69 0.94 -13.59 16.70
CA GLY A 69 0.57 -14.83 17.38
C GLY A 69 -0.73 -15.47 16.86
N LEU A 70 -1.14 -15.12 15.65
CA LEU A 70 -2.28 -15.72 14.95
C LEU A 70 -1.83 -16.90 14.08
N ASP A 71 -2.75 -17.79 13.74
CA ASP A 71 -2.50 -18.87 12.77
C ASP A 71 -2.15 -18.26 11.41
N PRO A 72 -0.95 -18.47 10.83
CA PRO A 72 -0.53 -17.83 9.57
C PRO A 72 -1.46 -18.06 8.39
N ASP A 73 -2.18 -19.19 8.35
CA ASP A 73 -3.11 -19.55 7.27
C ASP A 73 -4.58 -19.35 7.65
N GLY A 74 -4.86 -18.81 8.84
CA GLY A 74 -6.22 -18.52 9.27
C GLY A 74 -6.81 -17.27 8.60
N GLU A 75 -8.12 -17.09 8.76
CA GLU A 75 -8.80 -15.86 8.34
C GLU A 75 -8.62 -14.73 9.35
N ALA A 76 -8.80 -13.49 8.91
CA ALA A 76 -8.96 -12.34 9.80
C ALA A 76 -10.37 -12.37 10.41
N ASP A 77 -10.49 -12.13 11.71
CA ASP A 77 -11.78 -11.86 12.34
C ASP A 77 -12.12 -10.36 12.28
N ASP A 78 -13.38 -10.01 12.54
CA ASP A 78 -13.86 -8.61 12.49
C ASP A 78 -13.25 -7.71 13.58
N HIS A 79 -12.40 -8.26 14.45
CA HIS A 79 -11.77 -7.56 15.57
C HIS A 79 -10.25 -7.49 15.42
N SER A 80 -9.68 -8.04 14.34
CA SER A 80 -8.26 -8.12 14.09
C SER A 80 -7.94 -7.58 12.70
N PHE A 81 -7.22 -6.45 12.66
CA PHE A 81 -6.88 -5.76 11.41
C PHE A 81 -5.59 -4.97 11.59
N ILE A 82 -4.93 -4.62 10.49
CA ILE A 82 -3.84 -3.65 10.51
C ILE A 82 -4.36 -2.36 9.86
N GLY A 83 -4.51 -1.31 10.66
CA GLY A 83 -4.85 0.00 10.14
C GLY A 83 -3.65 0.58 9.41
N VAL A 84 -3.76 0.81 8.10
CA VAL A 84 -2.71 1.42 7.26
C VAL A 84 -3.08 2.85 6.94
N GLN A 85 -2.16 3.77 7.18
CA GLN A 85 -2.31 5.18 6.83
C GLN A 85 -1.10 5.65 6.04
N VAL A 86 -1.32 6.18 4.83
CA VAL A 86 -0.25 6.83 4.08
C VAL A 86 -0.11 8.26 4.60
N ARG A 87 1.11 8.68 4.90
CA ARG A 87 1.38 9.99 5.51
C ARG A 87 2.31 10.86 4.71
N GLY A 88 3.09 10.26 3.81
CA GLY A 88 3.87 11.00 2.84
C GLY A 88 4.24 10.15 1.64
N TYR A 89 4.80 10.80 0.63
CA TYR A 89 5.27 10.14 -0.58
C TYR A 89 6.58 10.75 -1.08
N GLN A 90 7.33 9.98 -1.86
CA GLN A 90 8.41 10.43 -2.71
C GLN A 90 8.24 9.84 -4.11
N VAL A 91 8.27 10.70 -5.12
CA VAL A 91 8.27 10.28 -6.52
C VAL A 91 9.72 10.11 -6.99
N ARG A 92 10.04 8.99 -7.64
CA ARG A 92 11.40 8.70 -8.13
C ARG A 92 11.54 8.82 -9.64
N GLU A 93 10.63 8.19 -10.36
CA GLU A 93 10.59 8.20 -11.82
C GLU A 93 9.19 8.59 -12.27
N VAL A 94 9.11 9.40 -13.33
CA VAL A 94 7.86 9.85 -13.93
C VAL A 94 7.99 9.75 -15.44
N SER A 95 7.07 9.00 -16.03
CA SER A 95 6.77 9.03 -17.46
C SER A 95 5.30 9.35 -17.67
N ALA A 96 4.84 9.36 -18.93
CA ALA A 96 3.41 9.53 -19.21
C ALA A 96 2.59 8.42 -18.57
N ASP A 97 3.00 7.16 -18.74
CA ASP A 97 2.20 5.98 -18.42
C ASP A 97 2.74 5.19 -17.21
N GLN A 98 3.75 5.69 -16.50
CA GLN A 98 4.34 5.00 -15.34
C GLN A 98 4.91 6.00 -14.34
N VAL A 99 4.64 5.75 -13.05
CA VAL A 99 5.17 6.55 -11.95
C VAL A 99 5.64 5.64 -10.82
N ASP A 100 6.83 5.93 -10.32
CA ASP A 100 7.38 5.26 -9.14
C ASP A 100 7.13 6.07 -7.89
N VAL A 101 6.40 5.47 -6.96
CA VAL A 101 6.05 6.11 -5.70
C VAL A 101 6.60 5.27 -4.56
N TRP A 102 7.36 5.91 -3.69
CA TRP A 102 7.59 5.44 -2.34
C TRP A 102 6.59 6.12 -1.41
N LEU A 103 5.99 5.35 -0.51
CA LEU A 103 5.02 5.82 0.47
C LEU A 103 5.61 5.69 1.86
N LEU A 104 5.40 6.71 2.69
CA LEU A 104 5.67 6.66 4.12
C LEU A 104 4.36 6.29 4.81
N VAL A 105 4.32 5.11 5.41
CA VAL A 105 3.09 4.53 5.96
C VAL A 105 3.20 4.37 7.47
N VAL A 106 2.07 4.51 8.14
CA VAL A 106 1.88 4.14 9.55
C VAL A 106 0.97 2.92 9.58
N GLU A 107 1.42 1.87 10.24
CA GLU A 107 0.65 0.64 10.44
C GLU A 107 0.34 0.48 11.92
N THR A 108 -0.93 0.23 12.24
CA THR A 108 -1.43 0.05 13.60
C THR A 108 -2.14 -1.30 13.70
N PRO A 109 -1.43 -2.35 14.14
CA PRO A 109 -2.04 -3.67 14.33
C PRO A 109 -3.05 -3.64 15.47
N THR A 110 -4.19 -4.27 15.27
CA THR A 110 -5.23 -4.52 16.27
C THR A 110 -5.54 -6.01 16.28
N VAL A 111 -5.59 -6.63 17.46
CA VAL A 111 -5.90 -8.06 17.61
C VAL A 111 -6.97 -8.22 18.70
N GLY A 112 -8.07 -8.89 18.38
CA GLY A 112 -9.18 -9.08 19.32
C GLY A 112 -9.74 -7.76 19.89
N GLY A 113 -9.71 -6.68 19.11
CA GLY A 113 -10.16 -5.35 19.51
C GLY A 113 -9.15 -4.54 20.34
N ILE A 114 -7.93 -5.05 20.51
CA ILE A 114 -6.87 -4.38 21.26
C ILE A 114 -5.81 -3.86 20.29
N ALA A 115 -5.61 -2.54 20.28
CA ALA A 115 -4.56 -1.92 19.47
C ALA A 115 -3.18 -2.20 20.06
N HIS A 116 -2.25 -2.59 19.19
CA HIS A 116 -0.83 -2.76 19.47
C HIS A 116 -0.05 -1.52 18.98
N GLY A 117 1.22 -1.41 19.38
CA GLY A 117 2.06 -0.27 19.03
C GLY A 117 2.10 -0.01 17.52
N ARG A 118 2.10 1.27 17.13
CA ARG A 118 2.21 1.67 15.72
C ARG A 118 3.64 1.51 15.22
N GLY A 119 3.79 1.11 13.96
CA GLY A 119 5.06 1.11 13.22
C GLY A 119 5.02 2.13 12.08
N VAL A 120 6.20 2.65 11.70
CA VAL A 120 6.36 3.52 10.53
C VAL A 120 7.27 2.82 9.53
N PHE A 121 6.83 2.74 8.28
CA PHE A 121 7.51 1.98 7.23
C PHE A 121 7.53 2.75 5.91
N THR A 122 8.38 2.28 4.98
CA THR A 122 8.32 2.70 3.58
C THR A 122 7.77 1.57 2.72
N VAL A 123 6.84 1.88 1.82
CA VAL A 123 6.27 0.94 0.86
C VAL A 123 6.58 1.41 -0.56
N ALA A 124 7.05 0.50 -1.40
CA ALA A 124 7.16 0.73 -2.84
C ALA A 124 5.80 0.46 -3.49
N ALA A 125 5.32 1.43 -4.26
CA ALA A 125 4.05 1.33 -4.98
C ALA A 125 4.21 1.89 -6.41
N PRO A 126 5.01 1.25 -7.28
CA PRO A 126 5.04 1.61 -8.69
C PRO A 126 3.68 1.37 -9.32
N VAL A 127 3.25 2.32 -10.14
CA VAL A 127 2.00 2.24 -10.89
C VAL A 127 2.22 2.51 -12.37
N ALA A 128 1.45 1.84 -13.21
CA ALA A 128 1.37 2.07 -14.64
C ALA A 128 -0.07 2.36 -15.08
N TRP A 129 -0.23 3.12 -16.16
CA TRP A 129 -1.52 3.42 -16.75
C TRP A 129 -2.01 2.25 -17.62
N ASP A 130 -3.23 1.79 -17.35
CA ASP A 130 -3.92 0.73 -18.09
C ASP A 130 -5.44 1.00 -18.06
N GLY A 131 -5.87 2.11 -18.68
CA GLY A 131 -7.22 2.65 -18.56
C GLY A 131 -7.54 3.30 -17.20
N ASP A 132 -6.78 2.94 -16.17
CA ASP A 132 -6.65 3.56 -14.85
C ASP A 132 -5.22 3.34 -14.33
N TRP A 133 -4.82 3.98 -13.24
CA TRP A 133 -3.55 3.66 -12.58
C TRP A 133 -3.64 2.30 -11.88
N LYS A 134 -2.68 1.41 -12.16
CA LYS A 134 -2.61 0.05 -11.61
C LYS A 134 -1.22 -0.23 -11.03
N LEU A 135 -1.16 -0.97 -9.93
CA LEU A 135 0.10 -1.47 -9.36
C LEU A 135 0.79 -2.41 -10.35
N ILE A 136 2.11 -2.35 -10.42
CA ILE A 136 2.94 -3.27 -11.21
C ILE A 136 3.96 -3.98 -10.32
N ASP A 137 4.31 -5.22 -10.66
CA ASP A 137 5.34 -5.97 -9.94
C ASP A 137 6.72 -5.53 -10.41
N ARG A 138 7.25 -4.50 -9.75
CA ARG A 138 8.55 -3.90 -10.09
C ARG A 138 9.28 -3.43 -8.83
N GLY A 139 10.55 -3.82 -8.70
CA GLY A 139 11.41 -3.28 -7.66
C GLY A 139 11.80 -1.82 -7.92
N LEU A 140 11.73 -0.96 -6.90
CA LEU A 140 12.15 0.44 -6.96
C LEU A 140 13.59 0.69 -6.48
N GLY A 141 14.35 -0.38 -6.23
CA GLY A 141 15.69 -0.30 -5.66
C GLY A 141 15.69 0.03 -4.17
N THR A 142 16.63 0.86 -3.72
CA THR A 142 16.82 1.17 -2.30
C THR A 142 15.69 2.05 -1.77
N ALA A 143 15.03 1.58 -0.71
CA ALA A 143 14.02 2.34 0.00
C ALA A 143 14.59 3.66 0.58
N PRO A 144 13.84 4.77 0.52
CA PRO A 144 14.21 5.97 1.26
C PRO A 144 14.25 5.69 2.77
N THR A 145 15.04 6.46 3.51
CA THR A 145 15.09 6.32 4.97
C THR A 145 13.75 6.70 5.60
N VAL A 146 13.18 5.79 6.39
CA VAL A 146 11.99 6.02 7.21
C VAL A 146 12.22 7.21 8.15
N ALA A 147 11.22 8.08 8.30
CA ALA A 147 11.21 9.18 9.25
C ALA A 147 9.82 9.28 9.89
N GLU A 148 9.71 9.91 11.06
CA GLU A 148 8.41 10.17 11.66
C GLU A 148 7.58 11.05 10.71
N PRO A 149 6.34 10.67 10.34
CA PRO A 149 5.54 11.46 9.42
C PRO A 149 5.23 12.85 9.94
N ASP A 150 5.04 13.80 9.01
CA ASP A 150 4.76 15.22 9.30
C ASP A 150 5.84 15.95 10.12
N SER A 151 6.98 15.30 10.38
CA SER A 151 8.11 15.90 11.08
C SER A 151 9.00 16.74 10.15
N ALA A 152 9.75 17.68 10.73
CA ALA A 152 10.80 18.41 10.02
C ALA A 152 11.86 17.46 9.43
N GLU A 153 12.13 16.33 10.10
CA GLU A 153 13.05 15.30 9.60
C GLU A 153 12.51 14.67 8.32
N ALA A 154 11.22 14.31 8.27
CA ALA A 154 10.61 13.75 7.06
C ALA A 154 10.67 14.73 5.89
N LEU A 155 10.34 16.00 6.11
CA LEU A 155 10.46 17.05 5.09
C LEU A 155 11.91 17.22 4.63
N SER A 156 12.88 17.23 5.54
CA SER A 156 14.31 17.33 5.20
C SER A 156 14.82 16.15 4.38
N ARG A 157 14.17 14.99 4.50
CA ARG A 157 14.46 13.77 3.73
C ARG A 157 13.71 13.70 2.40
N GLY A 158 12.93 14.73 2.07
CA GLY A 158 12.22 14.86 0.80
C GLY A 158 10.83 14.20 0.80
N TRP A 159 10.29 13.79 1.95
CA TRP A 159 8.91 13.32 2.03
C TRP A 159 7.94 14.47 1.81
N THR A 160 7.02 14.30 0.86
CA THR A 160 5.91 15.22 0.66
C THR A 160 4.68 14.69 1.41
N PRO A 161 4.05 15.47 2.30
CA PRO A 161 2.84 15.03 2.98
C PRO A 161 1.70 14.75 1.99
N VAL A 162 0.91 13.70 2.24
CA VAL A 162 -0.35 13.50 1.52
C VAL A 162 -1.39 14.46 2.09
N ALA A 163 -1.96 15.30 1.23
CA ALA A 163 -3.14 16.08 1.57
C ALA A 163 -4.38 15.28 1.18
N TYR A 164 -5.09 14.69 2.15
CA TYR A 164 -6.42 14.15 1.88
C TYR A 164 -7.37 15.32 1.60
N GLN A 165 -7.73 15.53 0.34
CA GLN A 165 -8.95 16.26 0.05
C GLN A 165 -10.10 15.30 0.35
N GLN A 166 -10.82 15.54 1.46
CA GLN A 166 -12.11 14.88 1.67
C GLN A 166 -12.99 15.23 0.46
N LYS A 167 -13.39 14.20 -0.31
CA LYS A 167 -14.46 14.33 -1.30
C LYS A 167 -15.80 14.46 -0.61
#